data_AF-A0A851DH70-F1
#
_entry.id   AF-A0A851DH70-F1
#
_cell.length_a   1.000
_cell.length_b   1.000
_cell.length_c   1.000
_cell.angle_alpha   90.00
_cell.angle_beta   90.00
_cell.angle_gamma   90.00
#
_symmetry.space_group_name_H-M   'P 1'
#
loop_
_entity.id
_entity.type
_entity.pdbx_description
1 polymer ?
#
loop_
_entity_poly.entity_id
_entity_poly.type
_entity_poly.pdbx_seq_one_letter_code
_entity_poly.pdbx_strand_id
1 'polypeptide(L)'
;MCIHQLNLLAASNNLPITNFLGKQHPIEAHHLSSICDIMEKAMVNGDTCIIRCILVVFQVVFKFFFSPQTERNRDIVRRSGLLLWQLLMAPRDQICSEIQKEVCLAISSGLNILYPGEAEINNLLKLVLTEGERNSGLSQLRDVILTNLAEQLQNNRFGSEDDEHYRLNDELLHYILKIVVRESCVLITKCQTVSKDDFQRLLSTVPAASSCLRYLMAVQNHLLSNTILIKPDENDDSDSSLQGETLKVQELKTSILSLATQILTGCDEVLEMLQQVTTALINSDISDREQRLKGLEQITKATMLGHLLPVLLTSLMHPNLQTLTMADALMPQLVQLVLYTSQ
;
A
#
# COMPACT_ATOMS: atom_id res chain seq x y z
N MET A 1 -25.38 21.48 11.16
CA MET A 1 -25.20 20.08 11.61
C MET A 1 -24.76 20.10 13.06
N CYS A 2 -25.42 19.36 13.95
CA CYS A 2 -25.05 19.33 15.37
C CYS A 2 -23.79 18.47 15.59
N ILE A 3 -22.98 18.82 16.59
CA ILE A 3 -21.67 18.18 16.92
C ILE A 3 -21.77 16.65 17.08
N HIS A 4 -22.92 16.14 17.50
CA HIS A 4 -23.16 14.70 17.63
C HIS A 4 -23.14 13.95 16.28
N GLN A 5 -23.53 14.61 15.19
CA GLN A 5 -23.57 14.05 13.84
C GLN A 5 -22.17 13.99 13.20
N LEU A 6 -21.30 14.96 13.54
CA LEU A 6 -19.90 14.95 13.10
C LEU A 6 -19.09 13.85 13.79
N ASN A 7 -19.34 13.57 15.07
CA ASN A 7 -18.68 12.49 15.79
C ASN A 7 -19.08 11.10 15.28
N LEU A 8 -20.32 10.92 14.81
CA LEU A 8 -20.76 9.68 14.17
C LEU A 8 -20.08 9.48 12.81
N LEU A 9 -19.91 10.54 12.01
CA LEU A 9 -19.20 10.50 10.72
C LEU A 9 -17.69 10.27 10.88
N ALA A 10 -17.08 10.77 11.96
CA ALA A 10 -15.66 10.57 12.26
C ALA A 10 -15.34 9.17 12.82
N ALA A 11 -16.33 8.46 13.39
CA ALA A 11 -16.13 7.16 14.05
C ALA A 11 -16.47 5.96 13.16
N SER A 12 -17.22 6.12 12.06
CA SER A 12 -17.67 5.02 11.22
C SER A 12 -16.93 4.97 9.88
N ASN A 13 -15.87 4.16 9.79
CA ASN A 13 -15.15 3.96 8.52
C ASN A 13 -15.93 3.13 7.48
N ASN A 14 -16.99 2.38 7.85
CA ASN A 14 -17.54 1.31 7.01
C ASN A 14 -19.09 1.13 7.00
N LEU A 15 -19.90 2.20 6.89
CA LEU A 15 -21.33 2.04 6.51
C LEU A 15 -21.58 2.64 5.13
N PRO A 16 -22.49 2.09 4.30
CA PRO A 16 -22.88 2.69 3.04
C PRO A 16 -23.63 3.99 3.35
N ILE A 17 -22.92 5.10 3.27
CA ILE A 17 -23.44 6.46 3.50
C ILE A 17 -24.36 6.90 2.33
N THR A 18 -24.69 5.99 1.41
CA THR A 18 -25.54 6.23 0.24
C THR A 18 -26.95 6.68 0.64
N ASN A 19 -27.50 6.18 1.75
CA ASN A 19 -28.87 6.51 2.16
C ASN A 19 -29.02 7.82 2.96
N PHE A 20 -27.94 8.38 3.52
CA PHE A 20 -27.99 9.66 4.26
C PHE A 20 -27.46 10.87 3.45
N LEU A 21 -26.70 10.62 2.38
CA LEU A 21 -26.10 11.67 1.53
C LEU A 21 -26.91 12.03 0.28
N GLY A 22 -28.05 11.38 0.04
CA GLY A 22 -28.84 11.52 -1.20
C GLY A 22 -29.36 12.93 -1.54
N LYS A 23 -29.06 13.96 -0.73
CA LYS A 23 -29.36 15.38 -1.01
C LYS A 23 -28.32 16.35 -0.42
N GLN A 24 -27.03 16.06 -0.50
CA GLN A 24 -26.02 17.09 -0.19
C GLN A 24 -25.69 17.90 -1.45
N HIS A 25 -25.87 19.22 -1.35
CA HIS A 25 -25.44 20.14 -2.39
C HIS A 25 -23.90 20.09 -2.47
N PRO A 26 -23.32 20.02 -3.67
CA PRO A 26 -21.87 20.11 -3.82
C PRO A 26 -21.39 21.41 -3.18
N ILE A 27 -20.23 21.37 -2.51
CA ILE A 27 -19.63 22.58 -1.95
C ILE A 27 -19.43 23.57 -3.10
N GLU A 28 -20.03 24.75 -2.96
CA GLU A 28 -19.85 25.83 -3.92
C GLU A 28 -18.37 26.25 -3.95
N ALA A 29 -17.88 26.54 -5.16
CA ALA A 29 -16.48 26.92 -5.42
C ALA A 29 -15.95 28.00 -4.44
N HIS A 30 -16.81 28.94 -4.04
CA HIS A 30 -16.44 30.04 -3.15
C HIS A 30 -16.05 29.58 -1.74
N HIS A 31 -16.63 28.49 -1.24
CA HIS A 31 -16.29 27.92 0.06
C HIS A 31 -14.90 27.26 0.05
N LEU A 32 -14.58 26.47 -0.98
CA LEU A 32 -13.25 25.89 -1.10
C LEU A 32 -12.17 26.97 -1.30
N SER A 33 -12.49 28.03 -2.05
CA SER A 33 -11.60 29.20 -2.15
C SER A 33 -11.34 29.83 -0.78
N SER A 34 -12.39 30.03 0.02
CA SER A 34 -12.28 30.61 1.37
C SER A 34 -11.44 29.71 2.30
N ILE A 35 -11.59 28.38 2.18
CA ILE A 35 -10.77 27.41 2.93
C ILE A 35 -9.28 27.57 2.54
N CYS A 36 -8.97 27.72 1.25
CA CYS A 36 -7.61 27.96 0.78
C CYS A 36 -7.05 29.31 1.30
N ASP A 37 -7.86 30.37 1.31
CA ASP A 37 -7.44 31.69 1.83
C ASP A 37 -7.10 31.63 3.33
N ILE A 38 -7.90 30.90 4.12
CA ILE A 38 -7.64 30.68 5.55
C ILE A 38 -6.36 29.87 5.74
N MET A 39 -6.16 28.82 4.95
CA MET A 39 -4.96 27.98 4.99
C MET A 39 -3.70 28.80 4.72
N GLU A 40 -3.69 29.59 3.64
CA GLU A 40 -2.55 30.45 3.28
C GLU A 40 -2.20 31.42 4.41
N LYS A 41 -3.22 32.08 4.99
CA LYS A 41 -3.01 33.00 6.10
C LYS A 41 -2.46 32.28 7.34
N ALA A 42 -2.95 31.08 7.63
CA ALA A 42 -2.46 30.28 8.75
C ALA A 42 -1.01 29.82 8.54
N MET A 43 -0.65 29.42 7.31
CA MET A 43 0.71 29.05 6.93
C MET A 43 1.68 30.23 7.09
N VAL A 44 1.30 31.42 6.62
CA VAL A 44 2.12 32.64 6.77
C VAL A 44 2.31 33.01 8.25
N ASN A 45 1.26 32.84 9.07
CA ASN A 45 1.31 33.16 10.50
C ASN A 45 1.95 32.05 11.35
N GLY A 46 2.23 30.87 10.78
CA GLY A 46 2.70 29.70 11.52
C GLY A 46 1.68 29.14 12.50
N ASP A 47 0.37 29.34 12.28
CA ASP A 47 -0.68 28.87 13.17
C ASP A 47 -0.96 27.38 12.95
N THR A 48 -0.23 26.55 13.71
CA THR A 48 -0.30 25.09 13.61
C THR A 48 -1.68 24.53 13.94
N CYS A 49 -2.45 25.19 14.81
CA CYS A 49 -3.79 24.74 15.18
C CYS A 49 -4.76 24.92 14.01
N ILE A 50 -4.76 26.10 13.39
CA ILE A 50 -5.61 26.38 12.23
C ILE A 50 -5.18 25.52 11.04
N ILE A 51 -3.88 25.39 10.76
CA ILE A 51 -3.37 24.52 9.68
C ILE A 51 -3.92 23.10 9.86
N ARG A 52 -3.78 22.51 11.05
CA ARG A 52 -4.27 21.17 11.34
C ARG A 52 -5.78 21.05 11.17
N CYS A 53 -6.57 22.01 11.66
CA CYS A 53 -8.01 22.02 11.47
C CYS A 53 -8.41 22.06 9.98
N ILE A 54 -7.75 22.90 9.18
CA ILE A 54 -8.05 23.02 7.76
C ILE A 54 -7.65 21.76 6.98
N LEU A 55 -6.56 21.08 7.34
CA LEU A 55 -6.19 19.80 6.74
C LEU A 55 -7.27 18.72 6.93
N VAL A 56 -7.86 18.64 8.12
CA VAL A 56 -9.00 17.74 8.38
C VAL A 56 -10.23 18.15 7.55
N VAL A 57 -10.47 19.45 7.40
CA VAL A 57 -11.54 19.94 6.51
C VAL A 57 -11.27 19.53 5.06
N PHE A 58 -10.05 19.65 4.55
CA PHE A 58 -9.71 19.18 3.19
C PHE A 58 -10.01 17.69 3.00
N GLN A 59 -9.68 16.83 3.97
CA GLN A 59 -9.99 15.40 3.90
C GLN A 59 -11.50 15.15 3.66
N VAL A 60 -12.36 15.81 4.44
CA VAL A 60 -13.81 15.66 4.34
C VAL A 60 -14.35 16.26 3.03
N VAL A 61 -13.88 17.45 2.66
CA VAL A 61 -14.33 18.16 1.45
C VAL A 61 -14.01 17.36 0.20
N PHE A 62 -12.77 16.86 0.09
CA PHE A 62 -12.38 16.03 -1.04
C PHE A 62 -13.14 14.71 -1.07
N LYS A 63 -13.30 14.03 0.08
CA LYS A 63 -13.92 12.71 0.07
C LYS A 63 -15.42 12.71 -0.25
N PHE A 64 -16.17 13.74 0.16
CA PHE A 64 -17.64 13.66 0.16
C PHE A 64 -18.38 14.77 -0.59
N PHE A 65 -17.76 15.94 -0.77
CA PHE A 65 -18.53 17.15 -1.09
C PHE A 65 -18.14 17.84 -2.39
N PHE A 66 -17.03 17.42 -3.02
CA PHE A 66 -16.48 18.14 -4.15
C PHE A 66 -16.74 17.42 -5.48
N SER A 67 -17.22 18.19 -6.47
CA SER A 67 -17.43 17.71 -7.85
C SER A 67 -16.58 18.55 -8.82
N PRO A 68 -15.60 17.96 -9.53
CA PRO A 68 -14.63 18.69 -10.35
C PRO A 68 -15.16 19.18 -11.70
N GLN A 69 -16.48 19.19 -11.90
CA GLN A 69 -17.13 19.34 -13.22
C GLN A 69 -17.07 20.75 -13.84
N THR A 70 -16.45 21.74 -13.19
CA THR A 70 -16.33 23.11 -13.73
C THR A 70 -14.88 23.58 -13.80
N GLU A 71 -14.51 24.40 -14.79
CA GLU A 71 -13.14 24.95 -14.92
C GLU A 71 -12.70 25.74 -13.68
N ARG A 72 -13.60 26.55 -13.10
CA ARG A 72 -13.33 27.30 -11.87
C ARG A 72 -13.03 26.38 -10.68
N ASN A 73 -13.62 25.18 -10.65
CA ASN A 73 -13.31 24.18 -9.63
C ASN A 73 -11.90 23.60 -9.83
N ARG A 74 -11.41 23.49 -11.07
CA ARG A 74 -10.06 22.98 -11.35
C ARG A 74 -8.96 23.91 -10.86
N ASP A 75 -9.11 25.22 -11.02
CA ASP A 75 -8.12 26.19 -10.52
C ASP A 75 -8.01 26.16 -8.99
N ILE A 76 -9.16 26.07 -8.30
CA ILE A 76 -9.19 26.01 -6.84
C ILE A 76 -8.63 24.68 -6.34
N VAL A 77 -8.92 23.56 -7.02
CA VAL A 77 -8.30 22.26 -6.73
C VAL A 77 -6.79 22.34 -6.89
N ARG A 78 -6.29 22.91 -7.99
CA ARG A 78 -4.86 23.10 -8.21
C ARG A 78 -4.23 23.94 -7.10
N ARG A 79 -4.88 25.04 -6.70
CA ARG A 79 -4.43 25.87 -5.58
C ARG A 79 -4.37 25.08 -4.28
N SER A 80 -5.41 24.31 -3.95
CA SER A 80 -5.43 23.47 -2.76
C SER A 80 -4.32 22.41 -2.78
N GLY A 81 -4.05 21.80 -3.94
CA GLY A 81 -2.95 20.87 -4.14
C GLY A 81 -1.58 21.52 -3.89
N LEU A 82 -1.36 22.75 -4.37
CA LEU A 82 -0.11 23.48 -4.13
C LEU A 82 0.13 23.75 -2.64
N LEU A 83 -0.91 24.11 -1.89
CA LEU A 83 -0.80 24.34 -0.44
C LEU A 83 -0.43 23.05 0.31
N LEU A 84 -1.06 21.94 -0.05
CA LEU A 84 -0.74 20.63 0.51
C LEU A 84 0.70 20.22 0.17
N TRP A 85 1.16 20.46 -1.06
CA TRP A 85 2.53 20.19 -1.48
C TRP A 85 3.57 21.04 -0.77
N GLN A 86 3.29 22.31 -0.54
CA GLN A 86 4.18 23.19 0.23
C GLN A 86 4.38 22.68 1.65
N LEU A 87 3.30 22.25 2.31
CA LEU A 87 3.40 21.64 3.63
C LEU A 87 4.08 20.27 3.59
N LEU A 88 3.82 19.44 2.57
CA LEU A 88 4.43 18.13 2.45
C LEU A 88 5.96 18.22 2.27
N MET A 89 6.43 19.18 1.47
CA MET A 89 7.84 19.38 1.15
C MET A 89 8.58 20.25 2.17
N ALA A 90 7.89 20.79 3.18
CA ALA A 90 8.53 21.64 4.16
C ALA A 90 9.59 20.86 4.98
N PRO A 91 10.69 21.52 5.39
CA PRO A 91 11.69 20.93 6.27
C PRO A 91 11.08 20.45 7.59
N ARG A 92 11.62 19.35 8.16
CA ARG A 92 11.14 18.78 9.44
C ARG A 92 11.19 19.77 10.61
N ASP A 93 12.09 20.75 10.55
CA ASP A 93 12.24 21.76 11.60
C ASP A 93 11.11 22.81 11.57
N GLN A 94 10.37 22.89 10.46
CA GLN A 94 9.30 23.87 10.26
C GLN A 94 7.91 23.30 10.48
N ILE A 95 7.74 21.98 10.38
CA ILE A 95 6.44 21.30 10.48
C ILE A 95 6.53 20.12 11.44
N CYS A 96 5.63 20.10 12.42
CA CYS A 96 5.52 18.99 13.36
C CYS A 96 4.96 17.73 12.68
N SER A 97 5.27 16.55 13.25
CA SER A 97 4.84 15.25 12.71
C SER A 97 3.32 15.11 12.59
N GLU A 98 2.55 15.80 13.42
CA GLU A 98 1.08 15.79 13.34
C GLU A 98 0.58 16.46 12.08
N ILE A 99 1.08 17.66 11.75
CA ILE A 99 0.69 18.37 10.52
C ILE A 99 1.11 17.55 9.31
N GLN A 100 2.32 17.00 9.30
CA GLN A 100 2.80 16.18 8.18
C GLN A 100 1.87 14.98 7.93
N LYS A 101 1.44 14.30 9.00
CA LYS A 101 0.46 13.21 8.91
C LYS A 101 -0.87 13.66 8.31
N GLU A 102 -1.42 14.78 8.77
CA GLU A 102 -2.71 15.31 8.28
C GLU A 102 -2.62 15.78 6.82
N VAL A 103 -1.46 16.30 6.38
CA VAL A 103 -1.20 16.61 4.96
C VAL A 103 -1.26 15.34 4.11
N CYS A 104 -0.58 14.26 4.53
CA CYS A 104 -0.62 12.98 3.82
C CYS A 104 -2.04 12.41 3.73
N LEU A 105 -2.83 12.51 4.82
CA LEU A 105 -4.22 12.08 4.84
C LEU A 105 -5.11 12.93 3.92
N ALA A 106 -4.91 14.26 3.88
CA ALA A 106 -5.62 15.16 2.97
C ALA A 106 -5.35 14.84 1.50
N ILE A 107 -4.07 14.63 1.14
CA ILE A 107 -3.70 14.25 -0.23
C ILE A 107 -4.28 12.87 -0.59
N SER A 108 -4.18 11.88 0.30
CA SER A 108 -4.72 10.54 0.06
C SER A 108 -6.25 10.54 -0.08
N SER A 109 -6.96 11.33 0.75
CA SER A 109 -8.42 11.44 0.70
C SER A 109 -8.91 12.14 -0.58
N GLY A 110 -8.10 13.03 -1.14
CA GLY A 110 -8.37 13.75 -2.38
C GLY A 110 -7.64 13.24 -3.60
N LEU A 111 -7.11 12.00 -3.58
CA LEU A 111 -6.23 11.47 -4.63
C LEU A 111 -6.84 11.65 -6.04
N ASN A 112 -8.08 11.20 -6.24
CA ASN A 112 -8.77 11.28 -7.53
C ASN A 112 -9.20 12.70 -7.94
N ILE A 113 -9.26 13.63 -6.98
CA ILE A 113 -9.61 15.04 -7.24
C ILE A 113 -8.36 15.83 -7.60
N LEU A 114 -7.29 15.64 -6.84
CA LEU A 114 -6.01 16.34 -6.99
C LEU A 114 -5.23 15.86 -8.21
N TYR A 115 -5.40 14.59 -8.59
CA TYR A 115 -4.72 13.93 -9.70
C TYR A 115 -5.77 13.28 -10.62
N PRO A 116 -6.43 14.07 -11.49
CA PRO A 116 -7.44 13.55 -12.39
C PRO A 116 -6.85 12.56 -13.40
N GLY A 117 -7.24 11.30 -13.26
CA GLY A 117 -6.93 10.24 -14.21
C GLY A 117 -5.71 9.39 -13.85
N GLU A 118 -5.64 8.22 -14.48
CA GLU A 118 -4.67 7.18 -14.14
C GLU A 118 -3.22 7.63 -14.32
N ALA A 119 -2.92 8.39 -15.39
CA ALA A 119 -1.56 8.84 -15.68
C ALA A 119 -1.00 9.77 -14.58
N GLU A 120 -1.83 10.65 -14.02
CA GLU A 120 -1.39 11.57 -12.96
C GLU A 120 -1.17 10.84 -11.63
N ILE A 121 -2.07 9.92 -11.29
CA ILE A 121 -1.92 9.05 -10.11
C ILE A 121 -0.66 8.18 -10.26
N ASN A 122 -0.42 7.59 -11.43
CA ASN A 122 0.76 6.79 -11.71
C ASN A 122 2.06 7.62 -11.59
N ASN A 123 2.05 8.86 -12.06
CA ASN A 123 3.20 9.78 -11.91
C ASN A 123 3.46 10.13 -10.44
N LEU A 124 2.41 10.42 -9.65
CA LEU A 124 2.53 10.65 -8.22
C LEU A 124 3.10 9.41 -7.52
N LEU A 125 2.55 8.23 -7.80
CA LEU A 125 2.97 6.97 -7.18
C LEU A 125 4.43 6.67 -7.51
N LYS A 126 4.83 6.85 -8.77
CA LYS A 126 6.23 6.73 -9.18
C LYS A 126 7.13 7.67 -8.38
N LEU A 127 6.75 8.95 -8.24
CA LEU A 127 7.50 9.94 -7.46
C LEU A 127 7.66 9.52 -5.99
N VAL A 128 6.57 9.12 -5.31
CA VAL A 128 6.64 8.75 -3.89
C VAL A 128 7.37 7.42 -3.66
N LEU A 129 7.37 6.51 -4.64
CA LEU A 129 8.11 5.25 -4.59
C LEU A 129 9.61 5.45 -4.84
N THR A 130 10.01 6.34 -5.75
CA THR A 130 11.43 6.54 -6.09
C THR A 130 12.13 7.57 -5.20
N GLU A 131 11.45 8.64 -4.80
CA GLU A 131 12.05 9.73 -4.01
C GLU A 131 11.67 9.68 -2.52
N GLY A 132 10.83 8.72 -2.11
CA GLY A 132 10.36 8.56 -0.74
C GLY A 132 11.49 8.44 0.30
N GLU A 133 12.59 7.78 -0.03
CA GLU A 133 13.72 7.64 0.91
C GLU A 133 14.44 8.95 1.20
N ARG A 134 14.50 9.85 0.22
CA ARG A 134 15.20 11.14 0.34
C ARG A 134 14.34 12.17 1.07
N ASN A 135 13.02 11.98 1.07
CA ASN A 135 12.07 12.91 1.67
C ASN A 135 11.04 12.17 2.53
N SER A 136 11.07 12.38 3.84
CA SER A 136 10.14 11.72 4.76
C SER A 136 8.68 12.07 4.54
N GLY A 137 8.37 13.27 4.02
CA GLY A 137 7.00 13.62 3.65
C GLY A 137 6.51 12.73 2.51
N LEU A 138 7.34 12.50 1.49
CA LEU A 138 7.04 11.54 0.42
C LEU A 138 6.94 10.11 0.93
N SER A 139 7.85 9.67 1.81
CA SER A 139 7.77 8.33 2.44
C SER A 139 6.46 8.15 3.21
N GLN A 140 6.06 9.16 3.99
CA GLN A 140 4.82 9.08 4.77
C GLN A 140 3.59 9.13 3.86
N LEU A 141 3.62 9.93 2.79
CA LEU A 141 2.55 9.96 1.79
C LEU A 141 2.40 8.60 1.09
N ARG A 142 3.51 8.01 0.66
CA ARG A 142 3.55 6.63 0.11
C ARG A 142 2.89 5.66 1.07
N ASP A 143 3.28 5.68 2.35
CA ASP A 143 2.78 4.74 3.34
C ASP A 143 1.28 4.89 3.57
N VAL A 144 0.77 6.13 3.60
CA VAL A 144 -0.68 6.40 3.74
C VAL A 144 -1.46 5.94 2.51
N ILE A 145 -0.98 6.27 1.29
CA ILE A 145 -1.66 5.87 0.05
C ILE A 145 -1.71 4.35 -0.07
N LEU A 146 -0.57 3.66 0.12
CA LEU A 146 -0.50 2.20 0.00
C LEU A 146 -1.32 1.49 1.08
N THR A 147 -1.39 2.04 2.29
CA THR A 147 -2.26 1.49 3.34
C THR A 147 -3.73 1.61 2.95
N ASN A 148 -4.16 2.78 2.45
CA ASN A 148 -5.53 2.98 2.00
C ASN A 148 -5.88 2.04 0.83
N LEU A 149 -5.03 1.96 -0.19
CA LEU A 149 -5.25 1.05 -1.32
C LEU A 149 -5.30 -0.43 -0.88
N ALA A 150 -4.46 -0.83 0.09
CA ALA A 150 -4.49 -2.18 0.65
C ALA A 150 -5.81 -2.47 1.37
N GLU A 151 -6.32 -1.52 2.15
CA GLU A 151 -7.62 -1.63 2.82
C GLU A 151 -8.77 -1.72 1.81
N GLN A 152 -8.76 -0.93 0.73
CA GLN A 152 -9.76 -1.04 -0.34
C GLN A 152 -9.74 -2.42 -1.00
N LEU A 153 -8.55 -2.93 -1.36
CA LEU A 153 -8.40 -4.26 -1.96
C LEU A 153 -8.88 -5.40 -1.05
N GLN A 154 -8.70 -5.27 0.26
CA GLN A 154 -9.15 -6.26 1.24
C GLN A 154 -10.67 -6.21 1.49
N ASN A 155 -11.28 -5.04 1.37
CA ASN A 155 -12.70 -4.84 1.63
C ASN A 155 -13.58 -5.12 0.41
N ASN A 156 -13.05 -4.99 -0.81
CA ASN A 156 -13.80 -5.27 -2.03
C ASN A 156 -14.01 -6.77 -2.22
N ARG A 157 -15.28 -7.14 -2.41
CA ARG A 157 -15.70 -8.51 -2.73
C ARG A 157 -15.76 -8.68 -4.24
N PHE A 158 -15.37 -9.87 -4.69
CA PHE A 158 -15.40 -10.35 -6.08
C PHE A 158 -16.62 -9.85 -6.88
N GLY A 159 -16.34 -9.21 -8.04
CA GLY A 159 -17.33 -8.86 -9.05
C GLY A 159 -17.92 -7.46 -8.92
N SER A 160 -17.29 -6.56 -8.15
CA SER A 160 -17.70 -5.15 -8.13
C SER A 160 -17.15 -4.41 -9.34
N GLU A 161 -17.91 -3.51 -9.95
CA GLU A 161 -17.46 -2.71 -11.11
C GLU A 161 -16.21 -1.86 -10.80
N ASP A 162 -15.88 -1.67 -9.51
CA ASP A 162 -14.72 -0.94 -9.02
C ASP A 162 -13.47 -1.81 -8.78
N ASP A 163 -13.52 -3.13 -9.04
CA ASP A 163 -12.44 -4.08 -8.70
C ASP A 163 -11.10 -3.77 -9.40
N GLU A 164 -11.13 -3.20 -10.62
CA GLU A 164 -9.91 -2.87 -11.39
C GLU A 164 -9.22 -1.58 -10.91
N HIS A 165 -9.88 -0.71 -10.16
CA HIS A 165 -9.38 0.64 -9.87
C HIS A 165 -8.35 0.72 -8.72
N TYR A 166 -8.22 -0.33 -7.90
CA TYR A 166 -7.34 -0.33 -6.72
C TYR A 166 -6.06 -1.13 -6.90
N ARG A 167 -5.95 -1.89 -8.00
CA ARG A 167 -4.72 -2.61 -8.37
C ARG A 167 -3.82 -1.68 -9.17
N LEU A 168 -2.62 -1.43 -8.65
CA LEU A 168 -1.61 -0.70 -9.38
C LEU A 168 -1.07 -1.52 -10.56
N ASN A 169 -0.61 -0.83 -11.60
CA ASN A 169 0.00 -1.46 -12.76
C ASN A 169 1.31 -2.19 -12.43
N ASP A 170 1.75 -3.05 -13.35
CA ASP A 170 2.93 -3.90 -13.14
C ASP A 170 4.24 -3.12 -12.93
N GLU A 171 4.38 -1.93 -13.52
CA GLU A 171 5.56 -1.07 -13.30
C GLU A 171 5.63 -0.59 -11.84
N LEU A 172 4.52 -0.10 -11.29
CA LEU A 172 4.44 0.36 -9.90
C LEU A 172 4.58 -0.80 -8.91
N LEU A 173 3.98 -1.95 -9.21
CA LEU A 173 4.17 -3.17 -8.41
C LEU A 173 5.64 -3.59 -8.35
N HIS A 174 6.37 -3.47 -9.47
CA HIS A 174 7.80 -3.76 -9.51
C HIS A 174 8.61 -2.82 -8.61
N TYR A 175 8.31 -1.52 -8.60
CA TYR A 175 8.95 -0.58 -7.66
C TYR A 175 8.64 -0.91 -6.21
N ILE A 176 7.38 -1.22 -5.88
CA ILE A 176 6.98 -1.61 -4.52
C ILE A 176 7.73 -2.87 -4.09
N LEU A 177 7.82 -3.88 -4.96
CA LEU A 177 8.55 -5.11 -4.66
C LEU A 177 10.03 -4.86 -4.39
N LYS A 178 10.70 -4.03 -5.19
CA LYS A 178 12.09 -3.63 -4.95
C LYS A 178 12.28 -2.97 -3.58
N ILE A 179 11.36 -2.10 -3.18
CA ILE A 179 11.37 -1.49 -1.84
C ILE A 179 11.23 -2.58 -0.77
N VAL A 180 10.29 -3.52 -0.93
CA VAL A 180 10.03 -4.60 0.03
C VAL A 180 11.21 -5.55 0.16
N VAL A 181 11.86 -5.93 -0.94
CA VAL A 181 13.09 -6.76 -0.94
C VAL A 181 14.18 -6.05 -0.13
N ARG A 182 14.45 -4.79 -0.45
CA ARG A 182 15.48 -4.02 0.25
C ARG A 182 15.14 -3.80 1.72
N GLU A 183 13.90 -3.44 2.06
CA GLU A 183 13.45 -3.27 3.46
C GLU A 183 13.63 -4.59 4.24
N SER A 184 13.32 -5.73 3.62
CA SER A 184 13.54 -7.06 4.19
C SER A 184 15.02 -7.33 4.44
N CYS A 185 15.89 -7.08 3.46
CA CYS A 185 17.34 -7.24 3.60
C CYS A 185 17.93 -6.33 4.70
N VAL A 186 17.49 -5.07 4.77
CA VAL A 186 17.90 -4.14 5.83
C VAL A 186 17.45 -4.63 7.20
N LEU A 187 16.21 -5.13 7.31
CA LEU A 187 15.67 -5.65 8.56
C LEU A 187 16.48 -6.87 9.06
N ILE A 188 16.81 -7.79 8.16
CA ILE A 188 17.65 -8.96 8.43
C ILE A 188 19.07 -8.54 8.84
N THR A 189 19.67 -7.59 8.12
CA THR A 189 21.03 -7.08 8.42
C THR A 189 21.12 -6.42 9.79
N LYS A 190 20.04 -5.78 10.26
CA LYS A 190 19.98 -5.19 11.60
C LYS A 190 20.20 -6.22 12.70
N CYS A 191 19.87 -7.49 12.50
CA CYS A 191 20.13 -8.56 13.47
C CYS A 191 21.61 -8.69 13.84
N GLN A 192 22.51 -8.31 12.95
CA GLN A 192 23.95 -8.36 13.18
C GLN A 192 24.54 -7.00 13.60
N THR A 193 24.03 -5.91 13.04
CA THR A 193 24.73 -4.61 13.07
C THR A 193 24.32 -3.69 14.22
N VAL A 194 23.11 -3.85 14.77
CA VAL A 194 22.60 -2.94 15.82
C VAL A 194 23.06 -3.35 17.22
N SER A 195 23.04 -2.40 18.16
CA SER A 195 23.33 -2.65 19.57
C SER A 195 22.33 -3.63 20.21
N LYS A 196 22.66 -4.21 21.36
CA LYS A 196 21.76 -5.14 22.07
C LYS A 196 20.42 -4.48 22.43
N ASP A 197 20.45 -3.23 22.89
CA ASP A 197 19.23 -2.50 23.28
C ASP A 197 18.37 -2.17 22.05
N ASP A 198 18.99 -1.77 20.95
CA ASP A 198 18.28 -1.50 19.70
C ASP A 198 17.73 -2.79 19.07
N PHE A 199 18.42 -3.91 19.25
CA PHE A 199 17.92 -5.22 18.82
C PHE A 199 16.65 -5.62 19.59
N GLN A 200 16.62 -5.40 20.90
CA GLN A 200 15.41 -5.66 21.70
C GLN A 200 14.25 -4.74 21.31
N ARG A 201 14.53 -3.46 21.04
CA ARG A 201 13.52 -2.52 20.48
C ARG A 201 13.01 -3.02 19.14
N LEU A 202 13.90 -3.50 18.26
CA LEU A 202 13.51 -4.05 16.97
C LEU A 202 12.56 -5.23 17.12
N LEU A 203 12.87 -6.19 17.99
CA LEU A 203 12.01 -7.35 18.26
C LEU A 203 10.63 -6.96 18.79
N SER A 204 10.51 -5.86 19.54
CA SER A 204 9.21 -5.37 20.04
C SER A 204 8.27 -4.87 18.93
N THR A 205 8.79 -4.62 17.73
CA THR A 205 8.01 -4.13 16.57
C THR A 205 7.63 -5.24 15.60
N VAL A 206 8.12 -6.47 15.80
CA VAL A 206 7.89 -7.62 14.93
C VAL A 206 6.71 -8.45 15.47
N PRO A 207 5.82 -9.00 14.62
CA PRO A 207 5.85 -8.97 13.15
C PRO A 207 4.95 -7.85 12.56
N ALA A 208 5.43 -6.60 12.53
CA ALA A 208 4.78 -5.55 11.76
C ALA A 208 5.35 -5.49 10.33
N ALA A 209 4.48 -5.70 9.34
CA ALA A 209 4.82 -5.48 7.93
C ALA A 209 4.87 -3.98 7.60
N SER A 210 5.74 -3.56 6.67
CA SER A 210 5.73 -2.20 6.12
C SER A 210 4.49 -1.95 5.26
N SER A 211 4.15 -0.68 5.01
CA SER A 211 2.98 -0.35 4.18
C SER A 211 3.11 -0.89 2.74
N CYS A 212 4.32 -0.92 2.19
CA CYS A 212 4.62 -1.55 0.90
C CYS A 212 4.35 -3.06 0.93
N LEU A 213 4.82 -3.76 1.97
CA LEU A 213 4.58 -5.19 2.12
C LEU A 213 3.09 -5.50 2.35
N ARG A 214 2.39 -4.72 3.17
CA ARG A 214 0.93 -4.88 3.37
C ARG A 214 0.16 -4.72 2.07
N TYR A 215 0.55 -3.77 1.21
CA TYR A 215 -0.08 -3.61 -0.09
C TYR A 215 0.14 -4.83 -0.99
N LEU A 216 1.38 -5.35 -1.08
CA LEU A 216 1.63 -6.58 -1.85
C LEU A 216 0.86 -7.79 -1.30
N MET A 217 0.73 -7.91 0.02
CA MET A 217 -0.11 -8.95 0.64
C MET A 217 -1.57 -8.81 0.21
N ALA A 218 -2.11 -7.58 0.19
CA ALA A 218 -3.47 -7.32 -0.25
C ALA A 218 -3.67 -7.68 -1.74
N VAL A 219 -2.75 -7.28 -2.61
CA VAL A 219 -2.78 -7.63 -4.05
C VAL A 219 -2.71 -9.14 -4.25
N GLN A 220 -1.77 -9.82 -3.59
CA GLN A 220 -1.61 -11.27 -3.67
C GLN A 220 -2.90 -11.96 -3.21
N ASN A 221 -3.43 -11.61 -2.04
CA ASN A 221 -4.65 -12.21 -1.52
C ASN A 221 -5.85 -11.93 -2.41
N HIS A 222 -5.97 -10.72 -2.97
CA HIS A 222 -7.05 -10.34 -3.86
C HIS A 222 -7.02 -11.21 -5.15
N LEU A 223 -5.88 -11.29 -5.83
CA LEU A 223 -5.74 -12.11 -7.04
C LEU A 223 -5.98 -13.61 -6.78
N LEU A 224 -5.44 -14.14 -5.69
CA LEU A 224 -5.60 -15.54 -5.31
C LEU A 224 -7.05 -15.88 -4.93
N SER A 225 -7.69 -15.02 -4.13
CA SER A 225 -9.10 -15.20 -3.75
C SER A 225 -10.00 -15.17 -4.98
N ASN A 226 -9.73 -14.26 -5.92
CA ASN A 226 -10.46 -14.19 -7.19
C ASN A 226 -10.28 -15.47 -8.03
N THR A 227 -9.17 -16.20 -7.89
CA THR A 227 -8.96 -17.46 -8.63
C THR A 227 -9.62 -18.66 -7.97
N ILE A 228 -9.65 -18.69 -6.65
CA ILE A 228 -10.25 -19.79 -5.88
C ILE A 228 -11.78 -19.72 -5.97
N LEU A 229 -12.36 -18.52 -6.03
CA LEU A 229 -13.81 -18.32 -6.10
C LEU A 229 -14.40 -18.61 -7.48
N ILE A 230 -13.58 -18.72 -8.53
CA ILE A 230 -14.02 -19.20 -9.84
C ILE A 230 -14.34 -20.70 -9.69
N LYS A 231 -15.62 -21.04 -9.68
CA LYS A 231 -16.06 -22.42 -9.78
C LYS A 231 -15.79 -22.91 -11.21
N PRO A 232 -15.25 -24.13 -11.40
CA PRO A 232 -15.32 -24.76 -12.71
C PRO A 232 -16.80 -24.97 -13.03
N ASP A 233 -17.27 -24.48 -14.17
CA ASP A 233 -18.65 -24.69 -14.61
C ASP A 233 -18.98 -26.19 -14.67
N GLU A 234 -19.79 -26.67 -13.74
CA GLU A 234 -20.59 -27.87 -13.95
C GLU A 234 -21.95 -27.41 -14.50
N ASN A 235 -22.08 -27.43 -15.82
CA ASN A 235 -23.27 -27.14 -16.63
C ASN A 235 -23.62 -25.65 -16.85
N ASP A 236 -23.27 -25.10 -18.01
CA ASP A 236 -24.20 -24.24 -18.75
C ASP A 236 -23.82 -24.17 -20.25
N ASP A 237 -24.68 -24.75 -21.10
CA ASP A 237 -24.59 -24.79 -22.56
C ASP A 237 -24.93 -23.42 -23.19
N SER A 238 -24.25 -22.33 -22.78
CA SER A 238 -24.45 -20.99 -23.34
C SER A 238 -23.18 -20.37 -23.91
N ASP A 239 -22.97 -20.64 -25.21
CA ASP A 239 -21.76 -20.31 -26.01
C ASP A 239 -21.42 -18.80 -26.15
N SER A 240 -22.17 -17.86 -25.56
CA SER A 240 -21.88 -16.42 -25.69
C SER A 240 -21.32 -15.73 -24.45
N SER A 241 -21.51 -16.28 -23.24
CA SER A 241 -20.91 -15.79 -21.98
C SER A 241 -19.55 -16.41 -21.68
N LEU A 242 -19.36 -17.67 -22.09
CA LEU A 242 -18.18 -18.49 -21.80
C LEU A 242 -16.86 -17.90 -22.32
N GLN A 243 -16.89 -17.17 -23.44
CA GLN A 243 -15.67 -16.63 -24.04
C GLN A 243 -15.11 -15.42 -23.26
N GLY A 244 -15.98 -14.60 -22.67
CA GLY A 244 -15.57 -13.46 -21.83
C GLY A 244 -15.05 -13.89 -20.46
N GLU A 245 -15.68 -14.89 -19.85
CA GLU A 245 -15.25 -15.44 -18.56
C GLU A 245 -13.94 -16.22 -18.68
N THR A 246 -13.76 -16.99 -19.76
CA THR A 246 -12.50 -17.69 -20.05
C THR A 246 -11.32 -16.73 -20.26
N LEU A 247 -11.54 -15.58 -20.93
CA LEU A 247 -10.51 -14.55 -21.12
C LEU A 247 -10.11 -13.90 -19.79
N LYS A 248 -11.08 -13.54 -18.94
CA LYS A 248 -10.82 -12.98 -17.60
C LYS A 248 -10.05 -13.95 -16.71
N VAL A 249 -10.38 -15.25 -16.76
CA VAL A 249 -9.64 -16.29 -16.04
C VAL A 249 -8.19 -16.37 -16.51
N GLN A 250 -7.96 -16.26 -17.82
CA GLN A 250 -6.61 -16.32 -18.40
C GLN A 250 -5.77 -15.09 -18.07
N GLU A 251 -6.35 -13.90 -18.08
CA GLU A 251 -5.71 -12.65 -17.65
C GLU A 251 -5.36 -12.66 -16.15
N LEU A 252 -6.26 -13.20 -15.32
CA LEU A 252 -6.03 -13.39 -13.89
C LEU A 252 -4.87 -14.36 -13.63
N LYS A 253 -4.86 -15.51 -14.32
CA LYS A 253 -3.75 -16.50 -14.23
C LYS A 253 -2.42 -15.89 -14.66
N THR A 254 -2.42 -15.11 -15.74
CA THR A 254 -1.21 -14.42 -16.24
C THR A 254 -0.71 -13.40 -15.21
N SER A 255 -1.62 -12.63 -14.61
CA SER A 255 -1.32 -11.68 -13.54
C SER A 255 -0.71 -12.35 -12.30
N ILE A 256 -1.29 -13.49 -11.89
CA ILE A 256 -0.80 -14.26 -10.74
C ILE A 256 0.57 -14.84 -11.02
N LEU A 257 0.78 -15.42 -12.21
CA LEU A 257 2.08 -15.94 -12.60
C LEU A 257 3.15 -14.84 -12.59
N SER A 258 2.86 -13.68 -13.21
CA SER A 258 3.76 -12.53 -13.21
C SER A 258 4.13 -12.09 -11.78
N LEU A 259 3.12 -11.92 -10.91
CA LEU A 259 3.35 -11.54 -9.52
C LEU A 259 4.15 -12.61 -8.75
N ALA A 260 3.81 -13.88 -8.92
CA ALA A 260 4.47 -15.01 -8.27
C ALA A 260 5.96 -15.10 -8.66
N THR A 261 6.27 -15.00 -9.96
CA THR A 261 7.64 -15.01 -10.48
C THR A 261 8.46 -13.86 -9.90
N GLN A 262 7.88 -12.67 -9.81
CA GLN A 262 8.54 -11.51 -9.22
C GLN A 262 8.76 -11.70 -7.71
N ILE A 263 7.75 -12.15 -6.96
CA ILE A 263 7.86 -12.44 -5.53
C ILE A 263 8.95 -13.49 -5.26
N LEU A 264 8.98 -14.60 -6.00
CA LEU A 264 9.98 -15.65 -5.83
C LEU A 264 11.40 -15.13 -6.08
N THR A 265 11.58 -14.30 -7.12
CA THR A 265 12.87 -13.66 -7.41
C THR A 265 13.30 -12.76 -6.24
N GLY A 266 12.39 -11.95 -5.70
CA GLY A 266 12.69 -11.14 -4.52
C GLY A 266 12.95 -11.97 -3.27
N CYS A 267 12.25 -13.09 -3.07
CA CYS A 267 12.49 -14.01 -1.96
C CYS A 267 13.88 -14.64 -2.05
N ASP A 268 14.37 -14.94 -3.26
CA ASP A 268 15.71 -15.46 -3.50
C ASP A 268 16.78 -14.50 -2.97
N GLU A 269 16.70 -13.21 -3.32
CA GLU A 269 17.61 -12.17 -2.82
C GLU A 269 17.56 -12.03 -1.29
N VAL A 270 16.37 -12.08 -0.70
CA VAL A 270 16.20 -11.98 0.77
C VAL A 270 16.72 -13.23 1.49
N LEU A 271 16.58 -14.42 0.90
CA LEU A 271 17.13 -15.66 1.43
C LEU A 271 18.65 -15.68 1.39
N GLU A 272 19.26 -15.18 0.31
CA GLU A 272 20.72 -15.03 0.23
C GLU A 272 21.22 -14.13 1.37
N MET A 273 20.54 -12.99 1.60
CA MET A 273 20.86 -12.10 2.71
C MET A 273 20.66 -12.77 4.08
N LEU A 274 19.59 -13.56 4.24
CA LEU A 274 19.35 -14.34 5.46
C LEU A 274 20.47 -15.35 5.72
N GLN A 275 20.92 -16.06 4.69
CA GLN A 275 22.02 -17.03 4.78
C GLN A 275 23.34 -16.33 5.14
N GLN A 276 23.64 -15.20 4.49
CA GLN A 276 24.82 -14.40 4.78
C GLN A 276 24.85 -13.92 6.24
N VAL A 277 23.74 -13.34 6.74
CA VAL A 277 23.63 -12.87 8.12
C VAL A 277 23.66 -14.01 9.13
N THR A 278 23.01 -15.13 8.83
CA THR A 278 23.03 -16.33 9.70
C THR A 278 24.45 -16.86 9.84
N THR A 279 25.16 -17.01 8.74
CA THR A 279 26.57 -17.46 8.72
C THR A 279 27.46 -16.50 9.49
N ALA A 280 27.27 -15.20 9.29
CA ALA A 280 28.05 -14.19 9.99
C ALA A 280 27.78 -14.20 11.51
N LEU A 281 26.53 -14.37 11.94
CA LEU A 281 26.18 -14.49 13.35
C LEU A 281 26.78 -15.76 13.99
N ILE A 282 26.70 -16.90 13.31
CA ILE A 282 27.29 -18.17 13.78
C ILE A 282 28.80 -18.01 14.04
N ASN A 283 29.50 -17.39 13.09
CA ASN A 283 30.95 -17.19 13.13
C ASN A 283 31.40 -15.96 13.94
N SER A 284 30.46 -15.22 14.54
CA SER A 284 30.78 -14.02 15.33
C SER A 284 31.05 -14.32 16.80
N ASP A 285 31.91 -13.51 17.43
CA ASP A 285 32.19 -13.53 18.87
C ASP A 285 31.19 -12.68 19.69
N ILE A 286 29.98 -12.45 19.16
CA ILE A 286 28.96 -11.62 19.82
C ILE A 286 28.40 -12.33 21.05
N SER A 287 28.44 -11.66 22.22
CA SER A 287 28.02 -12.25 23.51
C SER A 287 26.55 -12.69 23.57
N ASP A 288 25.67 -12.06 22.80
CA ASP A 288 24.22 -12.33 22.72
C ASP A 288 23.83 -13.10 21.43
N ARG A 289 24.76 -13.83 20.82
CA ARG A 289 24.56 -14.58 19.56
C ARG A 289 23.31 -15.45 19.55
N GLU A 290 23.06 -16.23 20.61
CA GLU A 290 21.90 -17.12 20.67
C GLU A 290 20.57 -16.34 20.66
N GLN A 291 20.53 -15.20 21.36
CA GLN A 291 19.37 -14.31 21.35
C GLN A 291 19.16 -13.70 19.96
N ARG A 292 20.25 -13.36 19.26
CA ARG A 292 20.19 -12.83 17.89
C ARG A 292 19.71 -13.85 16.88
N LEU A 293 20.15 -15.11 16.97
CA LEU A 293 19.66 -16.19 16.10
C LEU A 293 18.18 -16.47 16.33
N LYS A 294 17.71 -16.50 17.58
CA LYS A 294 16.27 -16.62 17.90
C LYS A 294 15.46 -15.43 17.40
N GLY A 295 15.99 -14.22 17.56
CA GLY A 295 15.33 -13.01 17.07
C GLY A 295 15.35 -12.88 15.55
N LEU A 296 16.35 -13.46 14.88
CA LEU A 296 16.42 -13.52 13.41
C LEU A 296 15.24 -14.30 12.84
N GLU A 297 14.87 -15.43 13.44
CA GLU A 297 13.66 -16.18 13.03
C GLU A 297 12.39 -15.31 13.12
N GLN A 298 12.24 -14.53 14.21
CA GLN A 298 11.12 -13.61 14.37
C GLN A 298 11.15 -12.51 13.31
N ILE A 299 12.31 -11.92 13.08
CA ILE A 299 12.50 -10.85 12.08
C ILE A 299 12.18 -11.35 10.68
N THR A 300 12.59 -12.56 10.30
CA THR A 300 12.23 -13.17 9.03
C THR A 300 10.72 -13.25 8.84
N LYS A 301 9.94 -13.50 9.91
CA LYS A 301 8.46 -13.50 9.85
C LYS A 301 7.86 -12.13 9.51
N ALA A 302 8.55 -11.03 9.77
CA ALA A 302 8.13 -9.67 9.39
C ALA A 302 8.50 -9.28 7.96
N THR A 303 9.30 -10.10 7.26
CA THR A 303 9.73 -9.84 5.88
C THR A 303 8.78 -10.45 4.85
N MET A 304 9.07 -10.22 3.57
CA MET A 304 8.36 -10.92 2.49
C MET A 304 8.46 -12.45 2.56
N LEU A 305 9.54 -13.00 3.15
CA LEU A 305 9.67 -14.45 3.37
C LEU A 305 8.63 -14.98 4.36
N GLY A 306 8.23 -14.17 5.34
CA GLY A 306 7.20 -14.54 6.31
C GLY A 306 5.78 -14.34 5.80
N HIS A 307 5.57 -13.28 5.02
CA HIS A 307 4.22 -12.84 4.65
C HIS A 307 3.76 -13.29 3.26
N LEU A 308 4.61 -13.22 2.23
CA LEU A 308 4.21 -13.50 0.84
C LEU A 308 4.50 -14.93 0.43
N LEU A 309 5.67 -15.46 0.84
CA LEU A 309 6.13 -16.78 0.42
C LEU A 309 5.22 -17.92 0.90
N PRO A 310 4.77 -17.99 2.18
CA PRO A 310 3.94 -19.11 2.63
C PRO A 310 2.57 -19.13 1.94
N VAL A 311 1.99 -17.94 1.71
CA VAL A 311 0.74 -17.79 0.96
C VAL A 311 0.92 -18.29 -0.47
N LEU A 312 1.99 -17.87 -1.14
CA LEU A 312 2.29 -18.31 -2.50
C LEU A 312 2.42 -19.84 -2.58
N LEU A 313 3.26 -20.44 -1.72
CA LEU A 313 3.48 -21.88 -1.70
C LEU A 313 2.18 -22.66 -1.45
N THR A 314 1.36 -22.20 -0.49
CA THR A 314 0.07 -22.84 -0.19
C THR A 314 -0.88 -22.74 -1.37
N SER A 315 -0.93 -21.58 -2.04
CA SER A 315 -1.82 -21.37 -3.18
C SER A 315 -1.39 -22.10 -4.45
N LEU A 316 -0.09 -22.30 -4.67
CA LEU A 316 0.41 -23.11 -5.78
C LEU A 316 0.03 -24.60 -5.66
N MET A 317 -0.28 -25.07 -4.44
CA MET A 317 -0.80 -26.42 -4.20
C MET A 317 -2.31 -26.53 -4.49
N HIS A 318 -3.01 -25.43 -4.80
CA HIS A 318 -4.45 -25.45 -5.06
C HIS A 318 -4.77 -25.99 -6.46
N PRO A 319 -5.76 -26.89 -6.63
CA PRO A 319 -6.08 -27.53 -7.92
C PRO A 319 -6.34 -26.54 -9.06
N ASN A 320 -7.00 -25.41 -8.79
CA ASN A 320 -7.30 -24.40 -9.82
C ASN A 320 -6.06 -23.62 -10.31
N LEU A 321 -4.97 -23.63 -9.53
CA LEU A 321 -3.71 -22.95 -9.83
C LEU A 321 -2.61 -23.93 -10.28
N GLN A 322 -2.76 -25.21 -9.95
CA GLN A 322 -1.86 -26.30 -10.33
C GLN A 322 -2.01 -26.65 -11.82
N THR A 323 -1.68 -25.70 -12.70
CA THR A 323 -1.54 -25.94 -14.13
C THR A 323 -0.09 -26.30 -14.45
N LEU A 324 0.12 -27.25 -15.37
CA LEU A 324 1.47 -27.66 -15.82
C LEU A 324 2.30 -26.46 -16.26
N THR A 325 1.69 -25.49 -16.96
CA THR A 325 2.34 -24.27 -17.43
C THR A 325 2.84 -23.37 -16.28
N MET A 326 2.04 -23.21 -15.21
CA MET A 326 2.44 -22.42 -14.05
C MET A 326 3.52 -23.13 -13.23
N ALA A 327 3.43 -24.46 -13.12
CA ALA A 327 4.45 -25.28 -12.48
C ALA A 327 5.79 -25.18 -13.23
N ASP A 328 5.80 -25.35 -14.57
CA ASP A 328 7.01 -25.26 -15.39
C ASP A 328 7.68 -23.88 -15.30
N ALA A 329 6.88 -22.80 -15.26
CA ALA A 329 7.40 -21.44 -15.16
C ALA A 329 8.02 -21.11 -13.80
N LEU A 330 7.51 -21.68 -12.70
CA LEU A 330 7.97 -21.37 -11.34
C LEU A 330 8.99 -22.38 -10.80
N MET A 331 9.07 -23.58 -11.37
CA MET A 331 9.93 -24.67 -10.88
C MET A 331 11.40 -24.27 -10.71
N PRO A 332 12.07 -23.56 -11.64
CA PRO A 332 13.47 -23.19 -11.46
C PRO A 332 13.71 -22.33 -10.21
N GLN A 333 12.81 -21.37 -9.96
CA GLN A 333 12.89 -20.45 -8.82
C GLN A 333 12.59 -21.18 -7.51
N LEU A 334 11.60 -22.07 -7.50
CA LEU A 334 11.27 -22.88 -6.33
C LEU A 334 12.41 -23.83 -5.95
N VAL A 335 13.10 -24.44 -6.92
CA VAL A 335 14.26 -25.32 -6.65
C VAL A 335 15.38 -24.52 -5.98
N GLN A 336 15.71 -23.34 -6.50
CA GLN A 336 16.73 -22.46 -5.92
C GLN A 336 16.37 -22.06 -4.48
N LEU A 337 15.11 -21.70 -4.26
CA LEU A 337 14.58 -21.35 -2.95
C LEU A 337 14.73 -22.50 -1.93
N VAL A 338 14.39 -23.73 -2.35
CA VAL A 338 14.52 -24.93 -1.51
C VAL A 338 15.98 -25.18 -1.15
N LEU A 339 16.91 -25.03 -2.10
CA LEU A 339 18.34 -25.19 -1.84
C LEU A 339 18.81 -24.21 -0.75
N TYR A 340 18.45 -22.93 -0.84
CA TYR A 340 18.82 -21.95 0.18
C TYR A 340 18.20 -22.23 1.55
N THR A 341 16.95 -22.68 1.61
CA THR A 341 16.33 -23.03 2.91
C THR A 341 16.91 -24.28 3.56
N SER A 342 17.55 -25.15 2.79
CA SER A 342 18.13 -26.41 3.29
C SER A 342 19.58 -26.30 3.79
N GLN A 343 20.27 -25.22 3.43
CA GLN A 343 21.67 -24.94 3.78
C GLN A 343 21.77 -24.19 5.11
#